data_AF-A0A170QAS6-F1
#
_entry.id   AF-A0A170QAS6-F1
#
_cell.length_a   1.000
_cell.length_b   1.000
_cell.length_c   1.000
_cell.angle_alpha   90.00
_cell.angle_beta   90.00
_cell.angle_gamma   90.00
#
_symmetry.space_group_name_H-M   'P 1'
#
loop_
_entity.id
_entity.type
_entity.pdbx_description
1 polymer ?
#
loop_
_entity_poly.entity_id
_entity_poly.type
_entity_poly.pdbx_seq_one_letter_code
_entity_poly.pdbx_strand_id
1 'polypeptide(L)'
;MRIPGEKRSPFPDDCGGRAGVFAEAVRDGDMDLAWSMLSKETRGMRMGVWATRNQINMQDAYRAGYNEDHPMRAAMLADFRSTVLSLWPLEDLTDLGISPTSYLDDVHAFAFLPFGMRDDTTEVEHGRAMNGLILPMLWEDDDWQVDLPGWRFLEVPEKT
;
A
#
# COMPACT_ATOMS: atom_id res chain seq x y z
N MET A 1 7.49 -10.76 -14.55
CA MET A 1 6.94 -11.59 -13.46
C MET A 1 5.46 -11.83 -13.76
N ARG A 2 4.92 -13.04 -13.52
CA ARG A 2 3.48 -13.29 -13.68
C ARG A 2 2.79 -12.99 -12.35
N ILE A 3 1.84 -12.06 -12.34
CA ILE A 3 1.02 -11.76 -11.15
C ILE A 3 0.07 -12.94 -10.93
N PRO A 4 0.07 -13.59 -9.76
CA PRO A 4 -0.86 -14.69 -9.46
C PRO A 4 -2.32 -14.22 -9.48
N GLY A 5 -3.25 -15.16 -9.68
CA GLY A 5 -4.69 -14.90 -9.70
C GLY A 5 -5.29 -14.78 -11.11
N GLU A 6 -6.59 -14.52 -11.15
CA GLU A 6 -7.40 -14.42 -12.36
C GLU A 6 -8.07 -13.05 -12.47
N LYS A 7 -8.11 -12.51 -13.68
CA LYS A 7 -8.84 -11.27 -13.98
C LYS A 7 -10.32 -11.59 -14.13
N ARG A 8 -11.17 -10.90 -13.36
CA ARG A 8 -12.63 -11.02 -13.46
C ARG A 8 -13.21 -10.17 -14.59
N SER A 9 -12.49 -9.12 -14.97
CA SER A 9 -12.86 -8.13 -15.99
C SER A 9 -11.61 -7.73 -16.78
N PRO A 10 -11.74 -7.35 -18.06
CA PRO A 10 -10.64 -6.76 -18.83
C PRO A 10 -10.42 -5.27 -18.51
N PHE A 11 -11.24 -4.66 -17.66
CA PHE A 11 -11.19 -3.24 -17.31
C PHE A 11 -10.67 -3.03 -15.87
N PRO A 12 -10.11 -1.84 -15.57
CA PRO A 12 -9.88 -1.39 -14.20
C PRO A 12 -11.13 -1.49 -13.33
N ASP A 13 -10.94 -1.71 -12.03
CA ASP A 13 -12.02 -1.87 -11.06
C ASP A 13 -11.70 -1.14 -9.74
N ASP A 14 -12.64 -1.18 -8.80
CA ASP A 14 -12.55 -0.49 -7.51
C ASP A 14 -11.29 -0.90 -6.72
N CYS A 15 -10.88 -2.17 -6.79
CA CYS A 15 -9.66 -2.65 -6.13
C CYS A 15 -8.42 -1.94 -6.68
N GLY A 16 -8.29 -1.89 -8.02
CA GLY A 16 -7.21 -1.18 -8.69
C GLY A 16 -7.25 0.33 -8.46
N GLY A 17 -8.45 0.93 -8.48
CA GLY A 17 -8.66 2.34 -8.17
C GLY A 17 -8.22 2.68 -6.74
N ARG A 18 -8.57 1.84 -5.77
CA ARG A 18 -8.16 2.00 -4.37
C ARG A 18 -6.63 1.94 -4.22
N ALA A 19 -5.98 1.02 -4.92
CA ALA A 19 -4.53 0.95 -4.95
C ALA A 19 -3.89 2.23 -5.54
N GLY A 20 -4.48 2.79 -6.59
CA GLY A 20 -4.06 4.07 -7.18
C GLY A 20 -4.15 5.23 -6.19
N VAL A 21 -5.30 5.38 -5.52
CA VAL A 21 -5.51 6.42 -4.50
C VAL A 21 -4.49 6.32 -3.35
N PHE A 22 -4.14 5.10 -2.94
CA PHE A 22 -3.09 4.90 -1.93
C PHE A 22 -1.73 5.43 -2.40
N ALA A 23 -1.34 5.11 -3.64
CA ALA A 23 -0.07 5.57 -4.21
C ALA A 23 -0.03 7.10 -4.32
N GLU A 24 -1.13 7.73 -4.76
CA GLU A 24 -1.28 9.18 -4.82
C GLU A 24 -1.19 9.83 -3.43
N ALA A 25 -1.86 9.26 -2.43
CA ALA A 25 -1.83 9.77 -1.05
C ALA A 25 -0.39 9.76 -0.49
N VAL A 26 0.37 8.68 -0.68
CA VAL A 26 1.78 8.61 -0.27
C VAL A 26 2.63 9.64 -1.01
N ARG A 27 2.43 9.77 -2.32
CA ARG A 27 3.12 10.75 -3.18
C ARG A 27 2.92 12.17 -2.67
N ASP A 28 1.67 12.56 -2.47
CA ASP A 28 1.28 13.91 -2.04
C ASP A 28 1.52 14.17 -0.55
N GLY A 29 1.82 13.11 0.22
CA GLY A 29 2.06 13.20 1.64
C GLY A 29 0.79 13.26 2.49
N ASP A 30 -0.37 12.90 1.92
CA ASP A 30 -1.62 12.68 2.65
C ASP A 30 -1.55 11.34 3.40
N MET A 31 -0.77 11.34 4.47
CA MET A 31 -0.46 10.11 5.20
C MET A 31 -1.60 9.63 6.08
N ASP A 32 -2.54 10.51 6.45
CA ASP A 32 -3.75 10.14 7.16
C ASP A 32 -4.64 9.27 6.26
N LEU A 33 -4.85 9.70 5.00
CA LEU A 33 -5.55 8.91 4.01
C LEU A 33 -4.81 7.60 3.73
N ALA A 34 -3.53 7.65 3.40
CA ALA A 34 -2.73 6.46 3.11
C ALA A 34 -2.76 5.45 4.26
N TRP A 35 -2.71 5.92 5.52
CA TRP A 35 -2.79 5.07 6.70
C TRP A 35 -4.17 4.43 6.89
N SER A 36 -5.25 5.16 6.61
CA SER A 36 -6.62 4.66 6.73
C SER A 36 -6.94 3.52 5.75
N MET A 37 -6.19 3.44 4.64
CA MET A 37 -6.37 2.46 3.56
C MET A 37 -5.61 1.15 3.80
N LEU A 38 -4.89 1.03 4.93
CA LEU A 38 -4.14 -0.16 5.27
C LEU A 38 -5.03 -1.19 5.96
N SER A 39 -4.82 -2.47 5.66
CA SER A 39 -5.46 -3.58 6.38
C SER A 39 -5.20 -3.47 7.89
N LYS A 40 -6.12 -3.96 8.73
CA LYS A 40 -5.91 -3.95 10.20
C LYS A 40 -4.60 -4.64 10.58
N GLU A 41 -4.26 -5.74 9.91
CA GLU A 41 -3.01 -6.46 10.13
C GLU A 41 -1.79 -5.60 9.77
N THR A 42 -1.79 -4.99 8.59
CA THR A 42 -0.69 -4.14 8.11
C THR A 42 -0.47 -2.92 9.02
N ARG A 43 -1.55 -2.28 9.49
CA ARG A 43 -1.48 -1.21 10.52
C ARG A 43 -0.88 -1.74 11.82
N GLY A 44 -1.41 -2.85 12.32
CA GLY A 44 -0.94 -3.53 13.54
C GLY A 44 0.56 -3.76 13.53
N MET A 45 1.05 -4.35 12.43
CA MET A 45 2.47 -4.63 12.22
C MET A 45 3.31 -3.35 12.18
N ARG A 46 2.90 -2.33 11.40
CA ARG A 46 3.64 -1.07 11.29
C ARG A 46 3.75 -0.35 12.63
N MET A 47 2.66 -0.31 13.40
CA MET A 47 2.68 0.23 14.77
C MET A 47 3.67 -0.54 15.66
N GLY A 48 3.66 -1.88 15.61
CA GLY A 48 4.58 -2.72 16.38
C GLY A 48 6.05 -2.51 16.01
N VAL A 49 6.37 -2.45 14.71
CA VAL A 49 7.74 -2.19 14.23
C VAL A 49 8.20 -0.79 14.63
N TRP A 50 7.36 0.22 14.43
CA TRP A 50 7.68 1.59 14.82
C TRP A 50 7.89 1.73 16.33
N ALA A 51 7.02 1.12 17.13
CA ALA A 51 7.15 1.12 18.59
C ALA A 51 8.46 0.47 19.04
N THR A 52 8.80 -0.68 18.45
CA THR A 52 10.02 -1.42 18.78
C THR A 52 11.28 -0.61 18.42
N ARG A 53 11.34 -0.04 17.21
CA ARG A 53 12.48 0.75 16.75
C ARG A 53 12.73 2.00 17.59
N ASN A 54 11.66 2.60 18.12
CA ASN A 54 11.71 3.86 18.86
C ASN A 54 11.55 3.70 20.38
N GLN A 55 11.51 2.46 20.90
CA GLN A 55 11.30 2.16 22.32
C GLN A 55 10.03 2.80 22.91
N ILE A 56 8.94 2.81 22.14
CA ILE A 56 7.65 3.40 22.52
C ILE A 56 6.77 2.31 23.15
N ASN A 57 5.98 2.68 24.15
CA ASN A 57 4.97 1.78 24.71
C ASN A 57 3.96 1.39 23.62
N MET A 58 3.67 0.09 23.49
CA MET A 58 2.77 -0.41 22.44
C MET A 58 1.36 0.19 22.52
N GLN A 59 0.88 0.56 23.72
CA GLN A 59 -0.40 1.23 23.89
C GLN A 59 -0.38 2.66 23.33
N ASP A 60 0.73 3.38 23.48
CA ASP A 60 0.88 4.73 22.92
C ASP A 60 1.02 4.69 21.40
N ALA A 61 1.70 3.67 20.87
CA ALA A 61 1.76 3.44 19.43
C ALA A 61 0.39 3.07 18.84
N TYR A 62 -0.37 2.21 19.53
CA TYR A 62 -1.74 1.89 19.14
C TYR A 62 -2.63 3.13 19.14
N ARG A 63 -2.57 3.95 20.20
CA ARG A 63 -3.32 5.21 20.26
C ARG A 63 -2.91 6.18 19.16
N ALA A 64 -1.62 6.30 18.86
CA ALA A 64 -1.14 7.13 17.74
C ALA A 64 -1.72 6.68 16.38
N GLY A 65 -1.90 5.37 16.21
CA GLY A 65 -2.48 4.78 14.99
C GLY A 65 -3.96 5.10 14.76
N TYR A 66 -4.75 5.25 15.83
CA TYR A 66 -6.21 5.40 15.73
C TYR A 66 -6.76 6.75 16.23
N ASN A 67 -5.98 7.54 16.97
CA ASN A 67 -6.37 8.87 17.42
C ASN A 67 -5.61 9.93 16.61
N GLU A 68 -6.35 10.71 15.83
CA GLU A 68 -5.84 11.79 14.97
C GLU A 68 -5.13 12.89 15.77
N ASP A 69 -5.60 13.17 16.99
CA ASP A 69 -5.06 14.21 17.86
C ASP A 69 -3.88 13.71 18.72
N HIS A 70 -3.45 12.46 18.56
CA HIS A 70 -2.39 11.91 19.40
C HIS A 70 -1.04 12.60 19.10
N PRO A 71 -0.29 13.07 20.11
CA PRO A 71 0.95 13.83 19.90
C PRO A 71 2.01 13.11 19.05
N MET A 72 1.98 11.77 19.03
CA MET A 72 2.96 10.97 18.30
C MET A 72 2.49 10.55 16.89
N ARG A 73 1.27 10.90 16.47
CA ARG A 73 0.72 10.50 15.17
C ARG A 73 1.58 10.97 14.01
N ALA A 74 1.93 12.26 13.99
CA ALA A 74 2.74 12.84 12.93
C ALA A 74 4.09 12.12 12.76
N ALA A 75 4.74 11.77 13.88
CA ALA A 75 6.01 11.04 13.86
C ALA A 75 5.85 9.60 13.35
N MET A 76 4.76 8.92 13.72
CA MET A 76 4.43 7.58 13.23
C MET A 76 4.14 7.59 11.73
N LEU A 77 3.33 8.53 11.25
CA LEU A 77 2.97 8.68 9.84
C LEU A 77 4.20 9.06 8.98
N ALA A 78 5.11 9.88 9.51
CA ALA A 78 6.38 10.18 8.85
C ALA A 78 7.28 8.93 8.70
N ASP A 79 7.40 8.11 9.75
CA ASP A 79 8.13 6.83 9.69
C ASP A 79 7.49 5.87 8.69
N PHE A 80 6.15 5.80 8.68
CA PHE A 80 5.40 5.03 7.70
C PHE A 80 5.70 5.50 6.27
N ARG A 81 5.60 6.80 5.99
CA ARG A 81 5.92 7.37 4.67
C ARG A 81 7.35 7.04 4.25
N SER A 82 8.31 7.22 5.15
CA SER A 82 9.72 6.90 4.89
C SER A 82 9.90 5.42 4.57
N THR A 83 9.16 4.54 5.24
CA THR A 83 9.20 3.10 4.99
C THR A 83 8.66 2.77 3.59
N VAL A 84 7.51 3.35 3.21
CA VAL A 84 6.96 3.15 1.86
C VAL A 84 7.91 3.67 0.79
N LEU A 85 8.44 4.88 0.96
CA LEU A 85 9.36 5.50 0.00
C LEU A 85 10.71 4.80 -0.11
N SER A 86 11.09 3.99 0.89
CA SER A 86 12.28 3.13 0.80
C SER A 86 12.08 1.92 -0.12
N LEU A 87 10.82 1.51 -0.33
CA LEU A 87 10.44 0.42 -1.23
C LEU A 87 10.06 0.93 -2.60
N TRP A 88 9.33 2.05 -2.65
CA TRP A 88 8.85 2.71 -3.86
C TRP A 88 9.27 4.17 -3.83
N PRO A 89 10.42 4.50 -4.45
CA PRO A 89 10.86 5.87 -4.61
C PRO A 89 9.74 6.78 -5.13
N LEU A 90 9.78 8.05 -4.75
CA LEU A 90 8.71 9.00 -5.10
C LEU A 90 8.49 9.11 -6.62
N GLU A 91 9.54 8.96 -7.41
CA GLU A 91 9.49 8.92 -8.88
C GLU A 91 8.61 7.78 -9.42
N ASP A 92 8.62 6.62 -8.77
CA ASP A 92 7.79 5.47 -9.13
C ASP A 92 6.31 5.67 -8.76
N LEU A 93 6.01 6.63 -7.88
CA LEU A 93 4.62 6.94 -7.49
C LEU A 93 3.96 7.97 -8.43
N THR A 94 4.61 8.33 -9.54
CA THR A 94 4.10 9.30 -10.51
C THR A 94 3.61 8.66 -11.80
N ASP A 95 2.59 9.25 -12.43
CA ASP A 95 2.03 8.82 -13.72
C ASP A 95 1.68 7.32 -13.78
N LEU A 96 1.08 6.83 -12.70
CA LEU A 96 0.60 5.47 -12.56
C LEU A 96 -0.75 5.29 -13.25
N GLY A 97 -0.87 4.22 -14.03
CA GLY A 97 -2.17 3.75 -14.53
C GLY A 97 -2.78 2.72 -13.60
N ILE A 98 -3.98 2.27 -13.93
CA ILE A 98 -4.64 1.16 -13.23
C ILE A 98 -4.83 0.02 -14.24
N SER A 99 -4.29 -1.15 -13.94
CA SER A 99 -4.57 -2.37 -14.72
C SER A 99 -5.71 -3.17 -14.09
N PRO A 100 -6.38 -4.04 -14.87
CA PRO A 100 -7.37 -4.96 -14.32
C PRO A 100 -6.77 -5.83 -13.23
N THR A 101 -7.45 -5.88 -12.08
CA THR A 101 -7.00 -6.56 -10.87
C THR A 101 -6.94 -8.08 -11.06
N SER A 102 -5.91 -8.70 -10.49
CA SER A 102 -5.78 -10.16 -10.42
C SER A 102 -6.29 -10.66 -9.07
N TYR A 103 -7.37 -11.44 -9.08
CA TYR A 103 -7.99 -11.98 -7.87
C TYR A 103 -7.48 -13.38 -7.56
N LEU A 104 -7.08 -13.64 -6.31
CA LEU A 104 -6.75 -15.00 -5.85
C LEU A 104 -8.00 -15.75 -5.40
N ASP A 105 -8.87 -15.04 -4.69
CA ASP A 105 -10.17 -15.48 -4.22
C ASP A 105 -11.08 -14.24 -4.11
N ASP A 106 -12.15 -14.31 -3.30
CA ASP A 106 -13.09 -13.22 -3.11
C ASP A 106 -12.61 -12.12 -2.17
N VAL A 107 -11.54 -12.36 -1.42
CA VAL A 107 -11.04 -11.42 -0.40
C VAL A 107 -9.58 -11.03 -0.59
N HIS A 108 -8.80 -11.73 -1.42
CA HIS A 108 -7.41 -11.41 -1.71
C HIS A 108 -7.22 -11.11 -3.21
N ALA A 109 -6.50 -10.03 -3.48
CA ALA A 109 -6.19 -9.62 -4.84
C ALA A 109 -4.81 -8.97 -4.95
N PHE A 110 -4.34 -8.82 -6.18
CA PHE A 110 -3.18 -8.01 -6.55
C PHE A 110 -3.62 -6.93 -7.53
N ALA A 111 -3.53 -5.68 -7.10
CA ALA A 111 -3.65 -4.52 -7.97
C ALA A 111 -2.30 -4.26 -8.63
N PHE A 112 -2.31 -3.95 -9.94
CA PHE A 112 -1.12 -3.59 -10.68
C PHE A 112 -1.24 -2.18 -11.24
N LEU A 113 -0.29 -1.33 -10.87
CA LEU A 113 -0.21 0.06 -11.29
C LEU A 113 0.96 0.25 -12.27
N PRO A 114 0.73 0.15 -13.59
CA PRO A 114 1.78 0.32 -14.59
C PRO A 114 2.32 1.75 -14.63
N PHE A 115 3.63 1.90 -14.81
CA PHE A 115 4.26 3.21 -15.00
C PHE A 115 3.93 3.79 -16.38
N GLY A 116 3.67 5.11 -16.44
CA GLY A 116 3.56 5.87 -17.69
C GLY A 116 2.25 5.67 -18.46
N MET A 117 1.19 5.16 -17.81
CA MET A 117 -0.15 5.08 -18.40
C MET A 117 -1.08 6.04 -17.66
N ARG A 118 -1.39 7.20 -18.26
CA ARG A 118 -2.35 8.16 -17.71
C ARG A 118 -3.80 7.91 -18.12
N ASP A 119 -4.05 7.07 -19.12
CA ASP A 119 -5.38 6.85 -19.69
C ASP A 119 -5.91 5.43 -19.41
N ASP A 120 -6.99 5.38 -18.63
CA ASP A 120 -7.73 4.22 -18.09
C ASP A 120 -8.31 3.24 -19.14
N THR A 121 -8.01 3.40 -20.42
CA THR A 121 -8.73 2.69 -21.52
C THR A 121 -7.86 1.81 -22.39
N THR A 122 -6.58 1.63 -22.04
CA THR A 122 -5.71 0.78 -22.84
C THR A 122 -5.96 -0.69 -22.49
N GLU A 123 -6.70 -1.42 -23.34
CA GLU A 123 -6.69 -2.89 -23.32
C GLU A 123 -5.22 -3.35 -23.29
N VAL A 124 -4.81 -3.94 -22.17
CA VAL A 124 -3.45 -4.45 -22.04
C VAL A 124 -3.37 -5.69 -22.93
N GLU A 125 -2.80 -5.53 -24.13
CA GLU A 125 -2.50 -6.63 -25.04
C GLU A 125 -1.73 -7.73 -24.29
N HIS A 126 -2.23 -8.96 -24.38
CA HIS A 126 -1.60 -10.13 -23.77
C HIS A 126 -0.17 -10.28 -24.29
N GLY A 127 0.82 -10.17 -23.39
CA GLY A 127 2.22 -10.55 -23.67
C GLY A 127 3.26 -9.44 -23.56
N ARG A 128 2.89 -8.17 -23.28
CA ARG A 128 3.87 -7.11 -23.04
C ARG A 128 4.33 -7.11 -21.58
N ALA A 129 5.64 -7.22 -21.36
CA ALA A 129 6.23 -6.96 -20.04
C ALA A 129 6.09 -5.46 -19.73
N MET A 130 5.43 -5.13 -18.62
CA MET A 130 5.24 -3.77 -18.15
C MET A 130 5.84 -3.63 -16.76
N ASN A 131 6.54 -2.52 -16.52
CA ASN A 131 7.01 -2.15 -15.20
C ASN A 131 5.90 -1.40 -14.47
N GLY A 132 5.83 -1.59 -13.16
CA GLY A 132 4.80 -0.97 -12.33
C GLY A 132 4.84 -1.50 -10.91
N LEU A 133 3.95 -0.98 -10.09
CA LEU A 133 3.78 -1.39 -8.69
C LEU A 133 2.77 -2.51 -8.59
N ILE A 134 3.08 -3.54 -7.80
CA ILE A 134 2.13 -4.58 -7.44
C ILE A 134 1.78 -4.37 -5.97
N LEU A 135 0.50 -4.11 -5.71
CA LEU A 135 -0.06 -3.90 -4.38
C LEU A 135 -0.92 -5.12 -4.03
N PRO A 136 -0.57 -5.90 -3.00
CA PRO A 136 -1.47 -6.89 -2.43
C PRO A 136 -2.63 -6.17 -1.74
N MET A 137 -3.83 -6.68 -1.96
CA MET A 137 -5.08 -6.08 -1.51
C MET A 137 -5.89 -7.12 -0.74
N LEU A 138 -6.57 -6.67 0.32
CA LEU A 138 -7.45 -7.47 1.18
C LEU A 138 -8.82 -6.81 1.26
N TRP A 139 -9.89 -7.55 1.01
CA TRP A 139 -11.26 -7.09 1.26
C TRP A 139 -11.57 -7.22 2.75
N GLU A 140 -11.76 -6.09 3.42
CA GLU A 140 -12.04 -6.02 4.86
C GLU A 140 -13.01 -4.86 5.14
N ASP A 141 -14.00 -5.09 6.02
CA ASP A 141 -14.99 -4.09 6.43
C ASP A 141 -15.72 -3.42 5.23
N ASP A 142 -16.10 -4.22 4.23
CA ASP A 142 -16.79 -3.81 3.01
C ASP A 142 -16.00 -2.84 2.10
N ASP A 143 -14.67 -2.79 2.21
CA ASP A 143 -13.78 -2.02 1.33
C ASP A 143 -12.47 -2.78 1.04
N TRP A 144 -11.78 -2.42 -0.05
CA TRP A 144 -10.43 -2.91 -0.35
C TRP A 144 -9.39 -2.15 0.47
N GLN A 145 -8.54 -2.92 1.15
CA GLN A 145 -7.42 -2.41 1.95
C GLN A 145 -6.10 -2.84 1.34
N VAL A 146 -5.09 -1.98 1.45
CA VAL A 146 -3.71 -2.28 1.08
C VAL A 146 -3.10 -3.18 2.14
N ASP A 147 -2.69 -4.38 1.72
CA ASP A 147 -2.06 -5.36 2.59
C ASP A 147 -0.59 -5.52 2.21
N LEU A 148 0.32 -5.11 3.10
CA LEU A 148 1.75 -5.04 2.81
C LEU A 148 2.53 -6.04 3.66
N PRO A 149 2.41 -7.36 3.36
CA PRO A 149 3.06 -8.42 4.12
C PRO A 149 4.58 -8.35 4.05
N GLY A 150 5.14 -7.69 3.02
CA GLY A 150 6.58 -7.51 2.82
C GLY A 150 7.26 -6.71 3.94
N TRP A 151 6.51 -5.91 4.71
CA TRP A 151 7.06 -5.13 5.82
C TRP A 151 7.55 -6.01 6.98
N ARG A 152 7.12 -7.27 7.05
CA ARG A 152 7.62 -8.26 8.00
C ARG A 152 9.11 -8.56 7.80
N PHE A 153 9.67 -8.28 6.62
CA PHE A 153 11.02 -8.67 6.22
C PHE A 153 11.97 -7.49 5.98
N LEU A 154 11.53 -6.25 6.23
CA LEU A 154 12.42 -5.10 6.22
C LEU A 154 13.37 -5.21 7.41
N GLU A 155 14.62 -5.59 7.14
CA GLU A 155 15.69 -5.74 8.13
C GLU A 155 15.69 -4.55 9.10
N VAL A 156 15.71 -4.85 10.40
CA VAL A 156 16.01 -3.86 11.43
C VAL A 156 17.53 -3.76 11.44
N PRO A 157 18.15 -2.63 11.05
CA PRO A 157 19.59 -2.50 11.15
C PRO A 157 19.99 -2.70 12.62
N GLU A 158 20.90 -3.64 12.89
CA GLU A 158 21.53 -3.70 14.21
C GLU A 158 22.26 -2.38 14.43
N LYS A 159 21.96 -1.71 15.56
CA LYS A 159 22.74 -0.55 15.98
C LYS A 159 24.18 -1.03 16.19
N THR A 160 25.10 -0.51 15.38
CA THR A 160 26.54 -0.58 15.62
C THR A 160 26.95 0.40 16.71
#